data_AF-A0A453M285-F1
#
_entry.id   AF-A0A453M285-F1
#
_cell.length_a   1.000
_cell.length_b   1.000
_cell.length_c   1.000
_cell.angle_alpha   90.00
_cell.angle_beta   90.00
_cell.angle_gamma   90.00
#
_symmetry.space_group_name_H-M   'P 1'
#
loop_
_entity.id
_entity.type
_entity.pdbx_description
1 polymer ?
#
loop_
_entity_poly.entity_id
_entity_poly.type
_entity_poly.pdbx_seq_one_letter_code
_entity_poly.pdbx_strand_id
1 'polypeptide(L)'
;VDLVDFIDWTGVECLNQDPAHGIANALKQGYREDEGLHLASDSDEQLLIYIPFMQVIKLHSALFKGPEEEGEICNSTSLHEC
;
A
#
# COMPACT_ATOMS: atom_id res chain seq x y z
N VAL A 1 9.87 13.37 -3.84
CA VAL A 1 8.79 13.32 -4.86
C VAL A 1 7.94 12.13 -4.50
N ASP A 2 6.63 12.32 -4.36
CA ASP A 2 5.72 11.20 -4.19
C ASP A 2 5.56 10.48 -5.53
N LEU A 3 5.50 9.15 -5.50
CA LEU A 3 5.39 8.31 -6.69
C LEU A 3 3.93 8.03 -7.08
N VAL A 4 2.96 8.42 -6.24
CA VAL A 4 1.52 8.20 -6.45
C VAL A 4 1.02 8.73 -7.80
N ASP A 5 1.50 9.89 -8.25
CA ASP A 5 1.09 10.49 -9.54
C ASP A 5 1.56 9.69 -10.76
N PHE A 6 2.51 8.76 -10.58
CA PHE A 6 3.05 7.93 -11.67
C PHE A 6 2.44 6.53 -11.70
N ILE A 7 1.56 6.18 -10.75
CA ILE A 7 0.92 4.87 -10.67
C ILE A 7 -0.07 4.70 -11.84
N ASP A 8 0.01 3.56 -12.51
CA ASP A 8 -1.02 3.14 -13.45
C ASP A 8 -2.16 2.44 -12.72
N TRP A 9 -3.15 3.24 -12.30
CA TRP A 9 -4.32 2.77 -11.56
C TRP A 9 -5.16 1.72 -12.29
N THR A 10 -5.04 1.62 -13.62
CA THR A 10 -5.81 0.63 -14.40
C THR A 10 -5.28 -0.78 -14.25
N GLY A 11 -3.99 -0.92 -13.91
CA GLY A 11 -3.34 -2.20 -13.69
C GLY A 11 -3.01 -2.48 -12.22
N VAL A 12 -3.47 -1.65 -11.27
CA VAL A 12 -3.28 -1.92 -9.85
C VAL A 12 -4.14 -3.11 -9.44
N GLU A 13 -3.50 -4.11 -8.83
CA GLU A 13 -4.17 -5.31 -8.34
C GLU A 13 -3.77 -5.58 -6.89
N CYS A 14 -4.71 -6.10 -6.10
CA CYS A 14 -4.47 -6.51 -4.73
C CYS A 14 -5.22 -7.81 -4.44
N LEU A 15 -4.49 -8.85 -4.04
CA LEU A 15 -5.04 -10.15 -3.63
C LEU A 15 -5.16 -10.21 -2.10
N ASN A 16 -6.14 -10.97 -1.63
CA ASN A 16 -6.51 -11.14 -0.22
C ASN A 16 -6.93 -9.83 0.48
N GLN A 17 -7.34 -8.81 -0.28
CA GLN A 17 -7.89 -7.59 0.29
C GLN A 17 -9.34 -7.77 0.71
N ASP A 18 -9.71 -7.15 1.81
CA ASP A 18 -11.11 -7.01 2.21
C ASP A 18 -11.87 -6.14 1.18
N PRO A 19 -13.00 -6.63 0.64
CA PRO A 19 -13.81 -5.88 -0.32
C PRO A 19 -14.30 -4.50 0.18
N ALA A 20 -14.43 -4.31 1.49
CA ALA A 20 -14.80 -3.05 2.13
C ALA A 20 -13.57 -2.15 2.42
N HIS A 21 -12.39 -2.74 2.58
CA HIS A 21 -11.14 -2.06 2.92
C HIS A 21 -10.07 -2.31 1.85
N GLY A 22 -10.34 -1.83 0.63
CA GLY A 22 -9.49 -2.09 -0.53
C GLY A 22 -8.27 -1.16 -0.66
N ILE A 23 -7.37 -1.52 -1.58
CA ILE A 23 -6.06 -0.87 -1.77
C ILE A 23 -6.13 0.64 -2.11
N ALA A 24 -7.23 1.11 -2.67
CA ALA A 24 -7.43 2.54 -2.94
C ALA A 24 -7.36 3.39 -1.67
N ASN A 25 -7.79 2.85 -0.53
CA ASN A 25 -7.76 3.52 0.76
C ASN A 25 -6.33 3.79 1.24
N ALA A 26 -5.39 2.88 0.94
CA ALA A 26 -3.99 2.99 1.34
C ALA A 26 -3.13 3.82 0.37
N LEU A 27 -3.44 3.82 -0.93
CA LEU A 27 -2.60 4.46 -1.94
C LEU A 27 -3.05 5.87 -2.35
N LYS A 28 -4.36 6.15 -2.38
CA LYS A 28 -4.84 7.45 -2.86
C LYS A 28 -4.59 8.55 -1.82
N GLN A 29 -4.04 9.66 -2.28
CA GLN A 29 -3.91 10.87 -1.48
C GLN A 29 -5.30 11.35 -1.01
N GLY A 30 -5.40 11.88 0.20
CA GLY A 30 -6.66 12.16 0.88
C GLY A 30 -7.25 10.96 1.60
N TYR A 31 -7.30 9.78 0.97
CA TYR A 31 -7.92 8.59 1.57
C TYR A 31 -7.00 7.99 2.63
N ARG A 32 -5.71 7.88 2.33
CA ARG A 32 -4.68 7.36 3.25
C ARG A 32 -4.41 8.24 4.47
N GLU A 33 -5.00 9.43 4.52
CA GLU A 33 -4.91 10.39 5.62
C GLU A 33 -6.14 10.31 6.55
N ASP A 34 -7.18 9.60 6.13
CA ASP A 34 -8.38 9.35 6.91
C ASP A 34 -8.21 8.08 7.75
N GLU A 35 -8.22 8.22 9.09
CA GLU A 35 -8.04 7.10 10.01
C GLU A 35 -9.13 6.02 9.89
N GLY A 36 -10.29 6.36 9.30
CA GLY A 36 -11.36 5.41 9.02
C GLY A 36 -11.16 4.59 7.74
N LEU A 37 -10.24 4.99 6.86
CA LEU A 37 -9.99 4.33 5.57
C LEU A 37 -8.62 3.63 5.59
N HIS A 38 -8.65 2.31 5.72
CA HIS A 38 -7.45 1.47 5.67
C HIS A 38 -7.59 0.35 4.64
N LEU A 39 -6.47 -0.33 4.38
CA LEU A 39 -6.41 -1.59 3.64
C LEU A 39 -6.36 -2.72 4.67
N ALA A 40 -7.28 -3.68 4.57
CA ALA A 40 -7.33 -4.85 5.45
C ALA A 40 -7.23 -6.14 4.64
N SER A 41 -6.72 -7.20 5.27
CA SER A 41 -6.71 -8.56 4.69
C SER A 41 -8.00 -9.31 5.00
N ASP A 42 -8.55 -10.04 4.02
CA ASP A 42 -9.74 -10.89 4.22
C ASP A 42 -9.41 -12.35 4.55
N SER A 43 -8.16 -12.78 4.33
CA SER A 43 -7.68 -14.13 4.61
C SER A 43 -6.22 -14.11 5.07
N ASP A 44 -5.99 -14.64 6.28
CA ASP A 44 -4.68 -14.96 6.88
C ASP A 44 -3.58 -13.88 6.70
N GLU A 45 -3.78 -12.67 7.27
CA GLU A 45 -2.79 -11.58 7.51
C GLU A 45 -1.84 -11.20 6.33
N GLN A 46 -2.04 -11.73 5.14
CA GLN A 46 -1.13 -11.64 4.01
C GLN A 46 -1.81 -10.97 2.82
N LEU A 47 -1.30 -9.80 2.45
CA LEU A 47 -1.71 -9.06 1.26
C LEU A 47 -0.65 -9.17 0.17
N LEU A 48 -1.06 -9.43 -1.07
CA LEU A 48 -0.20 -9.30 -2.24
C LEU A 48 -0.63 -8.08 -3.06
N ILE A 49 0.30 -7.15 -3.26
CA ILE A 49 0.05 -5.85 -3.88
C ILE A 49 0.88 -5.71 -5.17
N TYR A 50 0.21 -5.45 -6.29
CA TYR A 50 0.84 -5.16 -7.58
C TYR A 50 0.54 -3.71 -7.98
N ILE A 51 1.59 -2.88 -8.06
CA ILE A 51 1.48 -1.45 -8.41
C ILE A 51 2.34 -1.18 -9.65
N PRO A 52 1.75 -1.16 -10.85
CA PRO A 52 2.45 -0.73 -12.05
C PRO A 52 2.61 0.79 -12.09
N PHE A 53 3.64 1.27 -12.79
CA PHE A 53 3.88 2.69 -13.03
C PHE A 53 3.80 2.99 -14.52
N MET A 54 3.23 4.15 -14.88
CA MET A 54 3.07 4.59 -16.27
C MET A 54 4.41 4.87 -16.98
N GLN A 55 5.48 5.04 -16.21
CA GLN A 55 6.83 5.30 -16.70
C GLN A 55 7.87 4.60 -15.83
N VAL A 56 9.10 4.47 -16.35
CA VAL A 56 10.22 3.93 -15.57
C VAL A 56 10.59 4.91 -14.45
N ILE A 57 10.47 4.46 -13.22
CA ILE A 57 10.81 5.21 -12.00
C ILE A 57 11.94 4.52 -11.23
N LYS A 58 12.67 5.29 -10.42
CA LYS A 58 13.62 4.75 -9.44
C LYS A 58 12.97 4.81 -8.06
N LEU A 59 12.66 3.64 -7.50
CA LEU A 59 12.13 3.55 -6.14
C LEU A 59 13.28 3.77 -5.16
N HIS A 60 13.27 4.91 -4.46
CA HIS A 60 14.26 5.23 -3.44
C HIS A 60 13.91 4.62 -2.08
N SER A 61 12.62 4.67 -1.73
CA SER A 61 12.09 4.24 -0.43
C SER A 61 10.59 4.00 -0.56
N ALA A 62 10.07 3.06 0.22
CA ALA A 62 8.64 2.85 0.42
C ALA A 62 8.31 3.03 1.91
N LEU A 63 7.15 3.60 2.20
CA LEU A 63 6.68 3.82 3.57
C LEU A 63 5.38 3.04 3.76
N PHE A 64 5.40 2.14 4.73
CA PHE A 64 4.22 1.37 5.15
C PHE A 64 3.82 1.84 6.53
N LYS A 65 2.53 2.14 6.71
CA LYS A 65 1.93 2.54 7.98
C LYS A 65 0.69 1.70 8.18
N GLY A 66 0.50 1.21 9.40
CA GLY A 66 -0.69 0.49 9.81
C GLY A 66 -1.21 1.01 11.15
N PRO A 67 -2.40 0.58 11.57
CA PRO A 67 -2.93 0.86 12.91
C PRO A 67 -2.03 0.25 14.00
N GLU A 68 -2.00 0.84 15.19
CA GLU A 68 -1.15 0.40 16.31
C GLU A 68 -1.52 -0.99 16.88
N GLU A 69 -2.75 -1.46 16.65
CA GLU A 69 -3.31 -2.64 17.32
C GLU A 69 -3.38 -3.91 16.46
N GLU A 70 -3.25 -3.83 15.13
CA GLU A 70 -3.39 -4.99 14.22
C GLU A 70 -2.15 -5.17 13.32
N GLY A 71 -1.39 -6.24 13.58
CA GLY A 71 -0.41 -6.80 12.66
C GLY A 71 0.97 -6.13 12.63
N GLU A 72 2.01 -6.94 12.52
CA GLU A 72 3.40 -6.50 12.45
C GLU A 72 3.68 -5.73 11.14
N ILE A 73 3.38 -4.44 11.07
CA ILE A 73 4.09 -3.56 10.14
C ILE A 73 5.27 -2.97 10.90
N CYS A 74 6.36 -3.73 10.94
CA CYS A 74 7.66 -3.27 11.42
C CYS A 74 7.93 -1.85 10.90
N ASN A 75 7.99 -0.88 11.80
CA ASN A 75 8.17 0.55 11.53
C ASN A 75 9.53 0.93 10.89
N SER A 76 10.21 0.00 10.21
CA SER A 76 11.44 0.29 9.49
C SER A 76 11.70 -0.71 8.37
N THR A 77 11.68 -0.22 7.13
CA THR A 77 12.57 -0.78 6.11
C THR A 77 12.91 0.32 5.12
N SER A 78 14.01 1.03 5.41
CA SER A 78 14.94 1.34 4.34
C SER A 78 15.23 0.00 3.68
N LEU A 79 14.86 -0.15 2.40
CA LEU A 79 15.17 -1.31 1.57
C LEU A 79 16.71 -1.44 1.46
N HIS A 80 17.35 -1.94 2.51
CA HIS A 80 18.71 -2.42 2.50
C HIS A 80 18.63 -3.92 2.76
N GLU A 81 18.92 -4.66 1.69
CA GLU A 81 19.30 -6.07 1.67
C GLU A 81 18.22 -7.08 2.09
N CYS A 82 17.51 -7.59 1.07
CA CYS A 82 17.27 -9.03 0.96
C CYS A 82 18.32 -9.61 -0.01
#